data_AF-A0A960B4P7-F1
#
_entry.id   AF-A0A960B4P7-F1
#
_cell.length_a   1.000
_cell.length_b   1.000
_cell.length_c   1.000
_cell.angle_alpha   90.00
_cell.angle_beta   90.00
_cell.angle_gamma   90.00
#
_symmetry.space_group_name_H-M   'P 1'
#
loop_
_entity.id
_entity.type
_entity.pdbx_description
1 polymer ?
#
loop_
_entity_poly.entity_id
_entity_poly.type
_entity_poly.pdbx_seq_one_letter_code
_entity_poly.pdbx_strand_id
1 'polypeptide(L)' 'EMEALTAVSVAGLTVIDMIKAVDKAAAITDVRVESKTGGKSGDWARG' A
#
# COMPACT_ATOMS: atom_id res chain seq x y z
N GLU A 1 -5.89 -9.41 -3.85
CA GLU A 1 -5.72 -8.26 -2.91
C GLU A 1 -4.29 -8.17 -2.38
N MET A 2 -3.69 -9.31 -2.04
CA MET A 2 -2.32 -9.40 -1.50
C MET A 2 -1.28 -8.79 -2.44
N GLU A 3 -1.42 -8.99 -3.75
CA GLU A 3 -0.52 -8.45 -4.76
C GLU A 3 -0.52 -6.91 -4.76
N ALA A 4 -1.71 -6.30 -4.64
CA ALA A 4 -1.86 -4.86 -4.57
C ALA A 4 -1.22 -4.28 -3.29
N LEU A 5 -1.47 -4.92 -2.14
CA LEU A 5 -0.87 -4.55 -0.85
C LEU A 5 0.65 -4.71 -0.85
N THR A 6 1.15 -5.76 -1.48
CA THR A 6 2.59 -6.02 -1.60
C THR A 6 3.24 -4.98 -2.50
N ALA A 7 2.64 -4.69 -3.67
CA ALA A 7 3.15 -3.70 -4.60
C ALA A 7 3.26 -2.30 -3.97
N VAL A 8 2.21 -1.83 -3.28
CA VAL A 8 2.24 -0.51 -2.63
C VAL A 8 3.24 -0.47 -1.46
N SER A 9 3.38 -1.58 -0.72
CA SER A 9 4.36 -1.68 0.37
C SER A 9 5.79 -1.57 -0.17
N VAL A 10 6.12 -2.30 -1.23
CA VAL A 10 7.45 -2.23 -1.86
C VAL A 10 7.70 -0.85 -2.44
N ALA A 11 6.72 -0.24 -3.12
CA ALA A 11 6.84 1.12 -3.64
C ALA A 11 7.10 2.15 -2.52
N GLY A 12 6.36 2.06 -1.41
CA GLY A 12 6.57 2.92 -0.24
C GLY A 12 7.97 2.73 0.38
N LEU A 13 8.45 1.48 0.47
CA LEU A 13 9.81 1.19 0.91
C LEU A 13 10.87 1.79 -0.02
N THR A 14 10.65 1.76 -1.34
CA THR A 14 11.53 2.42 -2.31
C THR A 14 11.57 3.94 -2.11
N VAL A 15 10.44 4.59 -1.82
CA VAL A 15 10.42 6.02 -1.53
C VAL A 15 11.21 6.32 -0.26
N ILE A 16 11.01 5.56 0.82
CA ILE A 16 11.79 5.71 2.05
C ILE A 16 13.29 5.51 1.76
N ASP A 17 13.65 4.52 0.94
CA ASP A 17 15.03 4.28 0.55
C ASP A 17 15.67 5.53 -0.11
N MET A 18 14.92 6.25 -0.93
CA MET A 18 15.38 7.48 -1.58
C MET A 18 15.52 8.68 -0.62
N ILE A 19 14.67 8.78 0.41
CA ILE A 19 14.61 9.97 1.29
C ILE A 19 15.23 9.77 2.68
N LYS A 20 15.58 8.54 3.07
CA LYS A 20 16.05 8.18 4.43
C LYS A 20 17.26 8.97 4.93
N ALA A 21 18.03 9.59 4.05
CA ALA A 21 19.15 10.46 4.41
C ALA A 21 18.69 11.84 4.91
N VAL A 22 17.54 12.32 4.42
CA VAL A 22 16.94 13.62 4.75
C VAL A 22 15.95 13.49 5.91
N ASP A 23 15.09 12.47 5.86
CA ASP A 23 14.11 12.19 6.90
C ASP A 23 14.20 10.74 7.36
N LYS A 24 14.69 10.54 8.58
CA LYS A 24 14.84 9.22 9.23
C LYS A 24 13.57 8.74 9.93
N ALA A 25 12.60 9.63 10.13
CA ALA A 25 11.34 9.33 10.82
C ALA A 25 10.19 9.04 9.84
N ALA A 26 10.45 9.09 8.53
CA ALA A 26 9.48 8.76 7.50
C ALA A 26 8.82 7.40 7.77
N ALA A 27 7.49 7.38 7.71
CA ALA A 27 6.69 6.18 7.99
C ALA A 27 5.71 5.92 6.85
N ILE A 28 5.57 4.66 6.46
CA ILE A 28 4.49 4.21 5.57
C ILE A 28 3.24 4.02 6.43
N THR A 29 2.17 4.71 6.07
CA THR A 29 0.88 4.67 6.78
C THR A 29 -0.24 4.32 5.81
N ASP A 30 -1.41 3.95 6.34
CA ASP A 30 -2.63 3.71 5.56
C ASP A 30 -2.53 2.68 4.42
N VAL A 31 -1.65 1.66 4.55
CA VAL A 31 -1.58 0.55 3.59
C VAL A 31 -2.81 -0.33 3.72
N ARG A 32 -3.73 -0.20 2.76
CA ARG A 32 -5.02 -0.89 2.79
C ARG A 32 -5.61 -1.03 1.38
N VAL A 33 -6.53 -1.98 1.22
CA VAL A 33 -7.29 -2.15 -0.03
C VAL A 33 -8.41 -1.10 -0.08
N GLU A 34 -8.46 -0.27 -1.11
CA GLU A 34 -9.56 0.71 -1.30
C GLU A 34 -10.75 0.10 -2.05
N SER A 35 -10.49 -0.80 -3.00
CA SER A 35 -11.51 -1.53 -3.71
C SER A 35 -11.01 -2.87 -4.23
N LYS A 36 -11.92 -3.81 -4.41
CA LYS A 36 -11.69 -5.02 -5.20
C LYS A 36 -12.94 -5.36 -6.00
N THR A 37 -12.75 -6.03 -7.13
CA THR A 37 -13.85 -6.50 -7.97
C THR A 37 -13.72 -7.99 -8.24
N GLY A 38 -14.85 -8.69 -8.29
CA GLY A 38 -14.91 -10.13 -8.59
C GLY A 38 -14.61 -11.08 -7.42
N GLY A 39 -14.67 -12.38 -7.70
CA GLY A 39 -14.59 -13.45 -6.70
C GLY A 39 -15.94 -13.73 -6.02
N LYS A 40 -15.96 -14.74 -5.12
CA LYS A 40 -17.20 -15.14 -4.41
C LYS A 40 -17.81 -14.01 -3.57
N SER A 41 -16.97 -13.10 -3.08
CA SER A 41 -17.40 -11.97 -2.26
C SER A 41 -17.99 -10.81 -3.08
N GLY A 42 -17.88 -10.86 -4.41
CA GLY A 42 -18.31 -9.77 -5.28
C GLY A 42 -17.45 -8.51 -5.11
N ASP A 43 -17.98 -7.41 -5.63
CA ASP A 43 -17.31 -6.11 -5.60
C ASP A 43 -17.40 -5.51 -4.19
N TRP A 44 -16.28 -4.98 -3.73
CA TRP A 44 -16.15 -4.37 -2.41
C TRP A 44 -15.36 -3.07 -2.53
N ALA A 45 -15.82 -2.04 -1.83
CA ALA A 45 -15.14 -0.76 -1.71
C ALA A 45 -15.11 -0.32 -0.24
N ARG A 46 -14.02 0.34 0.14
CA ARG A 46 -13.88 0.99 1.45
C ARG A 46 -14.78 2.22 1.49
N GLY A 47 -15.52 2.39 2.59
CA GLY A 47 -16.40 3.53 2.84
C GLY A 47 -15.68 4.72 3.43
#